data_AF-Q5D878-F1
#
_entry.id   AF-Q5D878-F1
#
_cell.length_a   1.000
_cell.length_b   1.000
_cell.length_c   1.000
_cell.angle_alpha   90.00
_cell.angle_beta   90.00
_cell.angle_gamma   90.00
#
_symmetry.space_group_name_H-M   'P 1'
#
loop_
_entity.id
_entity.type
_entity.pdbx_description
1 polymer ?
#
loop_
_entity_poly.entity_id
_entity_poly.type
_entity_poly.pdbx_seq_one_letter_code
_entity_poly.pdbx_strand_id
1 'polypeptide(L)'
;GDKINQMVKEQQELAKFRDFLQKVYDLGDTRQKVDVASLSDDEVRTLIKNLRGGLPIATPVFDGASEQSIKELLKLGDLPESGQLTLFDGRTGDAFERPVTVGYMYMLKLNH
;
A
#
# COMPACT_ATOMS: atom_id res chain seq x y z
N GLY A 1 1.30 3.67 0.06
CA GLY A 1 1.34 5.14 0.18
C GLY A 1 2.49 5.56 1.05
N ASP A 2 2.42 5.26 2.35
CA ASP A 2 3.42 5.73 3.33
C ASP A 2 4.86 5.31 3.02
N LYS A 3 5.09 4.06 2.61
CA LYS A 3 6.42 3.58 2.19
C LYS A 3 7.01 4.43 1.05
N ILE A 4 6.21 4.71 0.01
CA ILE A 4 6.61 5.58 -1.12
C ILE A 4 6.85 7.00 -0.62
N ASN A 5 5.96 7.52 0.23
CA ASN A 5 6.10 8.86 0.79
C ASN A 5 7.38 9.01 1.64
N GLN A 6 7.74 7.97 2.40
CA GLN A 6 8.98 7.90 3.17
C GLN A 6 10.20 7.90 2.23
N MET A 7 10.23 7.03 1.21
CA MET A 7 11.32 7.00 0.23
C MET A 7 11.52 8.37 -0.45
N VAL A 8 10.43 9.10 -0.72
CA VAL A 8 10.49 10.45 -1.30
C VAL A 8 11.10 11.45 -0.32
N LYS A 9 10.74 11.40 0.97
CA LYS A 9 11.31 12.25 2.02
C LYS A 9 12.80 11.97 2.24
N GLU A 10 13.21 10.72 2.11
CA GLU A 10 14.60 10.27 2.19
C GLU A 10 15.41 10.58 0.92
N GLN A 11 14.79 11.16 -0.11
CA GLN A 11 15.42 11.50 -1.38
C GLN A 11 16.12 10.30 -2.04
N GLN A 12 15.49 9.12 -1.98
CA GLN A 12 16.04 7.92 -2.60
C GLN A 12 16.16 8.06 -4.12
N GLU A 13 17.10 7.30 -4.71
CA GLU A 13 17.34 7.29 -6.15
C GLU A 13 16.15 6.73 -6.93
N LEU A 14 15.93 7.25 -8.14
CA LEU A 14 14.80 6.86 -9.00
C LEU A 14 14.85 5.37 -9.40
N ALA A 15 16.04 4.78 -9.48
CA ALA A 15 16.21 3.34 -9.70
C ALA A 15 15.53 2.49 -8.60
N LYS A 16 15.68 2.87 -7.32
CA LYS A 16 15.04 2.16 -6.20
C LYS A 16 13.52 2.25 -6.26
N PHE A 17 13.00 3.38 -6.72
CA PHE A 17 11.56 3.51 -6.94
C PHE A 17 11.06 2.63 -8.08
N ARG A 18 11.78 2.55 -9.19
CA ARG A 18 11.43 1.65 -10.31
C ARG A 18 11.38 0.21 -9.84
N ASP A 19 12.41 -0.26 -9.14
CA ASP A 19 12.49 -1.61 -8.61
C ASP A 19 11.34 -1.90 -7.62
N PHE A 20 11.04 -0.93 -6.74
CA PHE A 20 9.96 -1.08 -5.78
C PHE A 20 8.59 -1.11 -6.46
N LEU A 21 8.32 -0.21 -7.40
CA LEU A 21 7.06 -0.16 -8.14
C LEU A 21 6.87 -1.43 -8.97
N GLN A 22 7.92 -1.91 -9.64
CA GLN A 22 7.86 -3.15 -10.41
C GLN A 22 7.47 -4.33 -9.51
N LYS A 23 8.14 -4.49 -8.36
CA LYS A 23 7.79 -5.53 -7.37
C LYS A 23 6.34 -5.44 -6.88
N VAL A 24 5.82 -4.23 -6.71
CA VAL A 24 4.44 -4.00 -6.27
C VAL A 24 3.43 -4.39 -7.36
N TYR A 25 3.69 -4.05 -8.63
CA TYR A 25 2.79 -4.41 -9.74
C TYR A 25 2.85 -5.89 -10.12
N ASP A 26 3.98 -6.54 -9.88
CA ASP A 26 4.18 -7.99 -10.12
C ASP A 26 3.66 -8.85 -8.96
N LEU A 27 3.09 -8.26 -7.91
CA LEU A 27 2.66 -8.99 -6.72
C LEU A 27 1.34 -9.75 -6.95
N GLY A 28 1.36 -11.04 -6.63
CA GLY A 28 0.21 -11.93 -6.76
C GLY A 28 0.02 -12.49 -8.16
N ASP A 29 -1.04 -13.27 -8.36
CA ASP A 29 -1.41 -13.79 -9.68
C ASP A 29 -2.18 -12.71 -10.45
N THR A 30 -1.45 -11.79 -11.09
CA THR A 30 -2.04 -10.63 -11.77
C THR A 30 -2.21 -10.89 -13.26
N ARG A 31 -3.38 -10.49 -13.80
CA ARG A 31 -3.59 -10.45 -15.26
C ARG A 31 -2.91 -9.24 -15.91
N GLN A 32 -2.65 -8.20 -15.12
CA GLN A 32 -2.05 -6.97 -15.58
C GLN A 32 -0.53 -7.10 -15.59
N LYS A 33 0.07 -6.96 -16.77
CA LYS A 33 1.53 -6.85 -16.90
C LYS A 33 1.91 -5.38 -17.02
N VAL A 34 2.74 -4.90 -16.11
CA VAL A 34 3.25 -3.53 -16.10
C VAL A 34 4.76 -3.59 -16.29
N ASP A 35 5.28 -2.83 -17.24
CA ASP A 35 6.71 -2.63 -17.41
C ASP A 35 7.07 -1.20 -16.99
N VAL A 36 7.52 -1.03 -15.75
CA VAL A 36 7.91 0.27 -15.21
C VAL A 36 9.20 0.79 -15.85
N ALA A 37 10.04 -0.10 -16.41
CA ALA A 37 11.28 0.31 -17.06
C ALA A 37 11.02 1.02 -18.40
N SER A 38 9.90 0.71 -19.06
CA SER A 38 9.48 1.40 -20.28
C SER A 38 9.10 2.88 -20.08
N LEU A 39 8.85 3.30 -18.83
CA LEU A 39 8.45 4.67 -18.49
C LEU A 39 9.64 5.63 -18.40
N SER A 40 9.44 6.84 -18.95
CA SER A 40 10.40 7.93 -18.80
C SER A 40 10.53 8.40 -17.34
N ASP A 41 11.64 9.08 -17.03
CA ASP A 41 11.89 9.58 -15.68
C ASP A 41 10.78 10.53 -15.19
N ASP A 42 10.23 11.37 -16.08
CA ASP A 42 9.17 12.32 -15.75
C ASP A 42 7.82 11.64 -15.49
N GLU A 43 7.52 10.58 -16.25
CA GLU A 43 6.33 9.74 -16.02
C GLU A 43 6.43 9.01 -14.68
N VAL A 44 7.60 8.44 -14.37
CA VAL A 44 7.84 7.77 -13.08
C VAL A 44 7.70 8.76 -11.92
N ARG A 45 8.24 9.98 -12.04
CA ARG A 45 8.08 11.04 -11.01
C ARG A 45 6.60 11.40 -10.81
N THR A 46 5.85 11.53 -11.90
CA THR A 46 4.42 11.83 -11.86
C THR A 46 3.64 10.69 -11.19
N LEU A 47 3.96 9.44 -11.55
CA LEU A 47 3.37 8.26 -10.94
C LEU A 47 3.65 8.21 -9.43
N ILE A 48 4.91 8.37 -9.02
CA ILE A 48 5.30 8.43 -7.60
C ILE A 48 4.49 9.50 -6.88
N LYS A 49 4.38 10.71 -7.44
CA LYS A 49 3.62 11.82 -6.85
C LYS A 49 2.16 11.43 -6.58
N ASN A 50 1.52 10.74 -7.52
CA ASN A 50 0.13 10.32 -7.39
C ASN A 50 -0.05 9.18 -6.36
N LEU A 51 0.92 8.26 -6.28
CA LEU A 51 0.87 7.09 -5.39
C LEU A 51 1.25 7.39 -3.93
N ARG A 52 1.76 8.60 -3.64
CA ARG A 52 2.10 9.02 -2.26
C ARG A 52 0.91 8.96 -1.31
N GLY A 53 -0.30 9.31 -1.79
CA GLY A 53 -1.52 9.30 -0.99
C GLY A 53 -2.09 7.90 -0.72
N GLY A 54 -1.57 6.88 -1.41
CA GLY A 54 -2.14 5.53 -1.40
C GLY A 54 -1.94 4.88 -2.76
N LEU A 55 -1.73 3.57 -2.77
CA LEU A 55 -1.76 2.78 -4.00
C LEU A 55 -3.21 2.38 -4.26
N PRO A 56 -3.85 2.83 -5.34
CA PRO A 56 -5.16 2.33 -5.73
C PRO A 56 -5.03 0.85 -6.13
N ILE A 57 -5.92 0.00 -5.62
CA ILE A 57 -5.95 -1.44 -5.90
C ILE A 57 -7.30 -1.78 -6.52
N ALA A 58 -7.28 -2.66 -7.53
CA ALA A 58 -8.47 -3.22 -8.13
C ALA A 58 -8.60 -4.70 -7.73
N THR A 59 -9.76 -5.09 -7.21
CA THR A 59 -10.09 -6.49 -6.90
C THR A 59 -11.37 -6.86 -7.65
N PRO A 60 -11.29 -7.64 -8.74
CA PRO A 60 -12.47 -8.10 -9.48
C PRO A 60 -13.43 -8.91 -8.61
N VAL A 61 -14.73 -8.89 -8.95
CA VAL A 61 -15.81 -9.49 -8.13
C VAL A 61 -15.61 -10.99 -7.90
N PHE A 62 -15.12 -11.73 -8.91
CA PHE A 62 -15.00 -13.19 -8.88
C PHE A 62 -13.56 -13.70 -8.98
N ASP A 63 -12.60 -12.80 -9.10
CA ASP A 63 -11.17 -13.12 -9.22
C ASP A 63 -10.37 -12.07 -8.44
N GLY A 64 -10.71 -11.97 -7.14
CA GLY A 64 -10.16 -10.96 -6.25
C GLY A 64 -8.79 -11.32 -5.72
N ALA A 65 -8.18 -10.39 -4.97
CA ALA A 65 -6.90 -10.63 -4.32
C ALA A 65 -6.97 -11.80 -3.33
N SER A 66 -6.03 -12.73 -3.43
CA SER A 66 -5.90 -13.83 -2.47
C SER A 66 -5.41 -13.33 -1.10
N GLU A 67 -5.73 -14.04 -0.01
CA GLU A 67 -5.24 -13.70 1.33
C GLU A 67 -3.70 -13.65 1.37
N GLN A 68 -3.03 -14.57 0.67
CA GLN A 68 -1.58 -14.61 0.59
C GLN A 68 -1.03 -13.34 -0.06
N SER A 69 -1.61 -12.88 -1.17
CA SER A 69 -1.20 -11.64 -1.83
C SER A 69 -1.42 -10.42 -0.94
N ILE A 70 -2.49 -10.40 -0.14
CA ILE A 70 -2.72 -9.33 0.85
C ILE A 70 -1.60 -9.32 1.90
N LYS A 71 -1.22 -10.49 2.45
CA LYS A 71 -0.11 -10.59 3.42
C LYS A 71 1.22 -10.18 2.83
N GLU A 72 1.52 -10.59 1.61
CA GLU A 72 2.74 -10.20 0.88
C GLU A 72 2.79 -8.69 0.68
N LEU A 73 1.66 -8.06 0.33
CA LEU A 73 1.58 -6.61 0.16
C LEU A 73 1.74 -5.86 1.49
N LEU A 74 1.14 -6.37 2.58
CA LEU A 74 1.36 -5.85 3.93
C LEU A 74 2.85 -5.88 4.29
N LYS A 75 3.51 -7.00 4.01
CA LYS A 75 4.96 -7.17 4.25
C LYS A 75 5.81 -6.21 3.43
N LEU A 76 5.49 -5.99 2.15
CA LEU A 76 6.18 -4.97 1.33
C LEU A 76 5.98 -3.54 1.85
N GLY A 77 4.87 -3.29 2.54
CA GLY A 77 4.57 -2.04 3.22
C GLY A 77 5.19 -1.90 4.61
N ASP A 78 5.99 -2.86 5.06
CA ASP A 78 6.51 -2.98 6.43
C ASP A 78 5.41 -3.02 7.51
N LEU A 79 4.26 -3.61 7.17
CA LEU A 79 3.13 -3.81 8.08
C LEU A 79 3.03 -5.26 8.55
N PRO A 80 2.47 -5.52 9.75
CA PRO A 80 2.22 -6.88 10.20
C PRO A 80 1.28 -7.63 9.26
N GLU A 81 1.62 -8.88 8.95
CA GLU A 81 0.81 -9.75 8.08
C GLU A 81 -0.58 -10.05 8.66
N SER A 82 -0.79 -9.85 9.97
CA SER A 82 -2.10 -9.97 10.62
C SER A 82 -3.04 -8.80 10.30
N GLY A 83 -2.53 -7.68 9.80
CA GLY A 83 -3.28 -6.42 9.68
C GLY A 83 -3.67 -5.79 11.01
N GLN A 84 -3.06 -6.25 12.11
CA GLN A 84 -3.36 -5.77 13.46
C GLN A 84 -2.19 -4.97 14.04
N LEU A 85 -2.52 -3.90 14.78
CA LEU A 85 -1.57 -3.05 15.49
C LEU A 85 -1.95 -2.90 16.96
N THR A 86 -0.97 -2.59 17.80
CA THR A 86 -1.22 -2.15 19.18
C THR A 86 -1.76 -0.73 19.14
N LEU A 87 -2.95 -0.52 19.68
CA LEU A 87 -3.55 0.80 19.84
C LEU A 87 -3.41 1.27 21.29
N PHE A 88 -3.62 2.57 21.49
CA PHE A 88 -3.62 3.22 22.79
C PHE A 88 -4.94 3.98 22.98
N ASP A 89 -5.53 3.92 24.17
CA ASP A 89 -6.74 4.67 24.51
C ASP A 89 -6.42 6.17 24.49
N GLY A 90 -7.13 6.94 23.67
CA GLY A 90 -6.93 8.39 23.54
C GLY A 90 -7.31 9.20 24.78
N ARG A 91 -7.98 8.60 25.77
CA ARG A 91 -8.36 9.24 27.03
C ARG A 91 -7.32 9.00 28.14
N THR A 92 -6.81 7.77 28.25
CA THR A 92 -5.90 7.38 29.36
C THR A 92 -4.44 7.26 28.92
N GLY A 93 -4.18 6.94 27.65
CA GLY A 93 -2.86 6.63 27.12
C GLY A 93 -2.45 5.16 27.29
N ASP A 94 -3.31 4.32 27.89
CA ASP A 94 -3.01 2.91 28.12
C ASP A 94 -3.10 2.12 26.81
N ALA A 95 -2.24 1.10 26.67
CA ALA A 95 -2.33 0.18 25.54
C ALA A 95 -3.55 -0.74 25.69
N PHE A 96 -4.21 -1.06 24.57
CA PHE A 96 -5.24 -2.11 24.58
C PHE A 96 -4.62 -3.49 24.88
N GLU A 97 -5.37 -4.35 25.58
CA GLU A 97 -4.91 -5.69 26.00
C GLU A 97 -4.58 -6.63 24.82
N ARG A 98 -5.20 -6.40 23.66
CA ARG A 98 -5.03 -7.22 22.46
C ARG A 98 -4.79 -6.33 21.24
N PRO A 99 -4.01 -6.82 20.25
CA PRO A 99 -3.84 -6.10 18.99
C PRO A 99 -5.18 -5.99 18.26
N VAL A 100 -5.36 -4.88 17.55
CA VAL A 100 -6.63 -4.52 16.90
C VAL A 100 -6.41 -4.38 15.41
N THR A 101 -7.32 -4.94 14.61
CA THR A 101 -7.30 -4.78 13.15
C THR A 101 -7.57 -3.32 12.80
N VAL A 102 -6.65 -2.72 12.05
CA VAL A 102 -6.78 -1.34 11.59
C VAL A 102 -6.44 -1.23 10.12
N GLY A 103 -7.10 -0.32 9.43
CA GLY A 103 -6.91 -0.13 8.00
C GLY A 103 -7.81 0.94 7.44
N TYR A 104 -7.81 1.06 6.12
CA TYR A 104 -8.62 2.01 5.39
C TYR A 104 -9.86 1.31 4.82
N MET A 105 -11.04 1.75 5.24
CA MET A 105 -12.32 1.33 4.69
C MET A 105 -12.93 2.48 3.89
N TYR A 106 -13.33 2.21 2.65
CA TYR A 106 -14.04 3.20 1.85
C TYR A 106 -15.48 3.34 2.35
N MET A 107 -15.87 4.55 2.73
CA MET A 107 -17.16 4.85 3.34
C MET A 107 -17.97 5.81 2.46
N LEU A 108 -19.26 5.54 2.32
CA LEU A 108 -20.22 6.45 1.69
C LEU A 108 -21.16 7.04 2.75
N LYS A 109 -21.36 8.36 2.70
CA LYS A 109 -22.38 9.04 3.49
C LYS A 109 -23.67 9.09 2.67
N LEU A 110 -24.72 8.43 3.14
CA LEU A 110 -26.03 8.43 2.49
C LEU A 110 -26.77 9.74 2.80
N ASN A 111 -27.52 10.25 1.81
CA ASN A 111 -28.43 11.37 2.00
C ASN A 111 -29.69 10.86 2.71
N HIS A 112 -29.80 11.14 4.01
CA HIS A 112 -30.94 10.71 4.84
C HIS A 112 -32.06 11.75 4.76
#